data_AF-A0A6I1NK61-F1
#
_entry.id   AF-A0A6I1NK61-F1
#
_cell.length_a   1.000
_cell.length_b   1.000
_cell.length_c   1.000
_cell.angle_alpha   90.00
_cell.angle_beta   90.00
_cell.angle_gamma   90.00
#
_symmetry.space_group_name_H-M   'P 1'
#
loop_
_entity.id
_entity.type
_entity.pdbx_description
1 polymer ?
#
loop_
_entity_poly.entity_id
_entity_poly.type
_entity_poly.pdbx_seq_one_letter_code
_entity_poly.pdbx_strand_id
1 'polypeptide(L)' 'MVLNPESKYPNRRTYVLKLRSDAAPGGLAGRLENLVTGRQCEFSSVEELSASIADDLASIAGERAADAAGE' A
#
# COMPACT_ATOMS: atom_id res chain seq x y z
N MET A 1 -13.42 14.54 6.48
CA MET A 1 -13.40 13.16 7.01
C MET A 1 -12.14 13.05 7.85
N VAL A 2 -12.25 12.77 9.14
CA VAL A 2 -11.09 12.70 10.06
C VAL A 2 -10.87 11.23 10.38
N LEU A 3 -9.74 10.68 9.92
CA LEU A 3 -9.35 9.30 10.21
C LEU A 3 -8.79 9.23 11.63
N ASN A 4 -9.14 8.17 12.36
CA ASN A 4 -8.77 8.00 13.76
C ASN A 4 -7.23 7.91 13.90
N PRO A 5 -6.59 8.77 14.71
CA PRO A 5 -5.13 8.79 14.85
C PRO A 5 -4.56 7.58 15.60
N GLU A 6 -5.35 6.92 16.46
CA GLU A 6 -4.91 5.75 17.22
C GLU A 6 -5.35 4.45 16.52
N SER A 7 -4.49 3.94 15.63
CA SER A 7 -4.66 2.64 14.99
C SER A 7 -4.37 1.50 15.98
N LYS A 8 -5.38 1.09 16.77
CA LYS A 8 -5.28 -0.05 17.71
C LYS A 8 -5.12 -1.44 17.05
N TYR A 9 -5.10 -1.51 15.73
CA TYR A 9 -4.87 -2.73 14.95
C TYR A 9 -3.88 -2.42 13.82
N PRO A 10 -3.10 -3.38 13.30
CA PRO A 10 -2.18 -3.13 12.18
C PRO A 10 -2.98 -2.89 10.89
N ASN A 11 -3.62 -1.73 10.80
CA ASN A 11 -4.54 -1.35 9.73
C ASN A 11 -3.81 -0.72 8.53
N ARG A 12 -2.50 -0.40 8.68
CA ARG A 12 -1.66 0.14 7.60
C ARG A 12 -1.49 -0.79 6.39
N ARG A 13 -2.02 -2.02 6.43
CA ARG A 13 -2.01 -3.02 5.33
C ARG A 13 -3.37 -3.16 4.64
N THR A 14 -4.20 -2.13 4.71
CA THR A 14 -5.49 -2.11 4.02
C THR A 14 -5.33 -1.37 2.71
N TYR A 15 -5.59 -2.06 1.60
CA TYR A 15 -5.43 -1.51 0.27
C TYR A 15 -6.71 -1.60 -0.53
N VAL A 16 -6.92 -0.63 -1.41
CA VAL A 16 -7.91 -0.70 -2.48
C VAL A 16 -7.18 -0.96 -3.80
N LEU A 17 -7.59 -2.03 -4.48
CA LEU A 17 -7.15 -2.36 -5.82
C LEU A 17 -8.22 -1.95 -6.83
N LYS A 18 -7.86 -1.08 -7.77
CA LYS A 18 -8.73 -0.68 -8.89
C LYS A 18 -8.13 -1.22 -10.18
N LEU A 19 -8.78 -2.21 -10.77
CA LEU A 19 -8.41 -2.69 -12.09
C LEU A 19 -8.94 -1.75 -13.16
N ARG A 20 -8.16 -1.53 -14.21
CA ARG A 20 -8.64 -0.82 -15.38
C ARG A 20 -9.59 -1.71 -16.18
N SER A 21 -10.45 -1.08 -16.98
CA SER A 21 -11.45 -1.79 -17.80
C SER A 21 -10.83 -2.66 -18.90
N ASP A 22 -9.56 -2.42 -19.25
CA ASP A 22 -8.78 -3.17 -20.22
C ASP A 22 -7.88 -4.24 -19.59
N ALA A 23 -7.97 -4.47 -18.27
CA ALA A 23 -7.21 -5.52 -17.60
C ALA A 23 -7.65 -6.91 -18.12
N ALA A 24 -6.66 -7.71 -18.54
CA ALA A 24 -6.88 -9.04 -19.08
C ALA A 24 -6.22 -10.12 -18.19
N PRO A 25 -6.66 -11.38 -18.26
CA PRO A 25 -5.92 -12.51 -17.69
C PRO A 25 -4.50 -12.55 -18.28
N GLY A 26 -3.48 -12.23 -17.47
CA GLY A 26 -2.08 -12.12 -17.92
C GLY A 26 -1.57 -10.70 -18.15
N GLY A 27 -2.44 -9.68 -18.06
CA GLY A 27 -2.12 -8.26 -18.18
C GLY A 27 -2.91 -7.46 -17.15
N LEU A 28 -2.52 -7.62 -15.89
CA LEU A 28 -3.13 -6.91 -14.76
C LEU A 28 -2.63 -5.46 -14.76
N ALA A 29 -3.50 -4.55 -15.17
CA ALA A 29 -3.23 -3.11 -15.14
C ALA A 29 -4.25 -2.39 -14.26
N GLY A 30 -3.79 -1.42 -13.48
CA GLY A 30 -4.62 -0.81 -12.45
C GLY A 30 -3.90 0.20 -11.58
N ARG A 31 -4.53 0.49 -10.45
CA ARG A 31 -3.99 1.32 -9.38
C ARG A 31 -4.21 0.65 -8.04
N LEU A 32 -3.18 0.71 -7.19
CA LEU A 32 -3.23 0.35 -5.78
C LEU A 32 -3.24 1.62 -4.94
N GLU A 33 -4.05 1.65 -3.88
CA GLU A 33 -4.08 2.71 -2.88
C GLU A 33 -4.03 2.13 -1.47
N ASN A 34 -3.12 2.62 -0.64
CA ASN A 34 -3.11 2.31 0.80
C ASN A 34 -4.12 3.22 1.50
N LEU A 35 -5.13 2.65 2.17
CA LEU A 35 -6.21 3.41 2.80
C LEU A 35 -5.78 4.19 4.04
N VAL A 36 -4.66 3.84 4.65
CA VAL A 36 -4.16 4.49 5.86
C VAL A 36 -3.16 5.59 5.52
N THR A 37 -2.24 5.34 4.58
CA THR A 37 -1.23 6.34 4.19
C THR A 37 -1.70 7.24 3.05
N GLY A 38 -2.74 6.83 2.31
CA GLY A 38 -3.21 7.52 1.10
C GLY A 38 -2.27 7.36 -0.11
N ARG A 39 -1.17 6.60 0.02
CA ARG A 39 -0.21 6.41 -1.06
C ARG A 39 -0.86 5.64 -2.21
N GLN A 40 -0.67 6.13 -3.44
CA GLN A 40 -1.19 5.52 -4.65
C GLN A 40 -0.04 5.13 -5.59
N CYS A 41 -0.20 4.00 -6.28
CA CYS A 41 0.73 3.57 -7.33
C CYS A 41 -0.04 2.91 -8.48
N GLU A 42 0.32 3.26 -9.71
CA GLU A 42 -0.20 2.62 -10.91
C GLU A 42 0.69 1.41 -11.26
N PHE A 43 0.08 0.35 -11.79
CA PHE A 43 0.80 -0.84 -12.21
C PHE A 43 0.25 -1.33 -13.55
N SER A 44 1.11 -1.94 -14.36
CA SER A 44 0.74 -2.57 -15.64
C SER A 44 1.06 -4.07 -15.66
N SER A 45 1.70 -4.58 -14.61
CA SER A 45 1.98 -6.00 -14.42
C SER A 45 1.79 -6.45 -12.97
N VAL A 46 1.78 -7.77 -12.77
CA VAL A 46 1.71 -8.38 -11.44
C VAL A 46 3.01 -8.12 -10.67
N GLU A 47 4.16 -8.15 -11.34
CA GLU A 47 5.44 -7.86 -10.71
C GLU A 47 5.50 -6.44 -10.15
N GLU A 48 4.99 -5.45 -10.89
CA GLU A 48 4.91 -4.05 -10.43
C GLU A 48 3.97 -3.90 -9.23
N LEU A 49 2.82 -4.55 -9.26
CA LEU A 49 1.89 -4.56 -8.13
C LEU A 49 2.52 -5.18 -6.88
N SER A 50 3.19 -6.34 -7.04
CA SER A 50 3.87 -7.03 -5.94
C SER A 50 5.02 -6.21 -5.37
N ALA A 51 5.82 -5.58 -6.23
CA ALA A 51 6.91 -4.70 -5.82
C ALA A 51 6.40 -3.48 -5.04
N SER A 52 5.28 -2.90 -5.48
CA SER A 52 4.66 -1.75 -4.82
C SER A 52 4.17 -2.08 -3.40
N ILE A 53 3.58 -3.27 -3.20
CA ILE A 53 3.18 -3.73 -1.87
C ILE A 53 4.41 -4.01 -0.99
N ALA A 54 5.44 -4.66 -1.55
CA ALA A 54 6.66 -4.96 -0.80
C ALA A 54 7.40 -3.69 -0.34
N ASP A 55 7.49 -2.68 -1.21
CA ASP A 55 8.07 -1.37 -0.91
C ASP A 55 7.29 -0.65 0.21
N ASP A 56 5.95 -0.63 0.13
CA ASP A 56 5.10 -0.05 1.16
C ASP A 56 5.26 -0.76 2.51
N LEU A 57 5.34 -2.10 2.50
CA LEU A 57 5.58 -2.89 3.72
C LEU A 57 6.98 -2.64 4.31
N ALA A 58 8.01 -2.49 3.48
CA ALA A 58 9.36 -2.18 3.93
C ALA A 58 9.45 -0.77 4.54
N SER A 59 8.77 0.21 3.94
CA SER A 59 8.69 1.58 4.46
C SER A 59 8.11 1.61 5.89
N ILE A 60 7.02 0.86 6.13
CA ILE A 60 6.39 0.76 7.45
C ILE A 60 7.34 0.13 8.49
N ALA A 61 8.12 -0.88 8.09
CA ALA A 61 9.09 -1.51 8.99
C ALA A 61 10.22 -0.54 9.39
N GLY A 62 10.68 0.28 8.45
CA GLY A 62 11.68 1.33 8.72
C GLY A 62 11.17 2.41 9.68
N GLU A 63 9.93 2.87 9.50
CA GLU A 63 9.31 3.86 10.39
C GLU A 63 9.21 3.35 11.84
N ARG A 64 8.81 2.09 12.05
CA ARG A 64 8.76 1.49 13.41
C ARG A 64 10.13 1.38 14.07
N ALA A 65 11.16 1.07 13.29
CA ALA A 65 12.53 0.97 13.81
C ALA A 65 13.09 2.34 14.20
N ALA A 66 12.73 3.40 13.46
CA ALA A 66 13.12 4.77 13.77
C ALA A 66 12.41 5.31 15.03
N ASP A 67 11.12 5.01 15.19
CA ASP A 67 10.33 5.39 16.37
C ASP A 67 10.87 4.75 17.65
N ALA A 68 11.21 3.45 17.60
CA ALA A 68 11.78 2.71 18.72
C ALA A 68 13.24 3.08 19.09
N ALA A 69 13.95 3.79 18.22
CA ALA A 69 15.33 4.24 18.46
C ALA A 69 15.42 5.67 18.99
N GLY A 70 14.29 6.39 19.06
CA GLY A 70 14.20 7.78 19.49
C GLY A 70 13.71 7.99 20.93
N GLU A 71 13.53 6.91 21.71
CA GLU A 71 13.08 6.93 23.11
C GLU A 71 14.22 6.64 24.10
#